data_AF-A0A7W9PX66-F1
#
_entry.id   AF-A0A7W9PX66-F1
#
_cell.length_a   1.000
_cell.length_b   1.000
_cell.length_c   1.000
_cell.angle_alpha   90.00
_cell.angle_beta   90.00
_cell.angle_gamma   90.00
#
_symmetry.space_group_name_H-M   'P 1'
#
loop_
_entity.id
_entity.type
_entity.pdbx_description
1 polymer ?
#
loop_
_entity_poly.entity_id
_entity_poly.type
_entity_poly.pdbx_seq_one_letter_code
_entity_poly.pdbx_strand_id
1 'polypeptide(L)'
;MRLTDLLHPHLDGVTTVVDAAGRGLRLAPYLHLPDGVRLLRDDGERPVGEGELVLLSYGPDPALHGGEDDCLAVLERVRPGGRGLLLFGHPGPEPPYHRLLDGLVAQGCQVLRATPLDYVHLRAGAVFTRLTSDELLPPHDWFGRAVPPGGFTTALRMAGEYVLGDLVSRSLRARHLDLTRRAEEAERARDDVREDGLADRLAAAVREKEQLASALRGARGRVELLQARVAMLEGSTSLRVGKALVSAARSPRHRMPRLPRELYGLWRGRAERRAAPASQSAAAGAPSMAADERLHLLHRAFSCTPRDRLVIAGVLTDHTAEDFAADAVVNRPLPHDGALLVRRTDPDAVVVQVSACTEDGPWSLAGTGLAPDLDRRLAELLTEARASGRAAVLWRDAPPSAAPGLAQLAWDAVLDADTGVRLSRLDPAGDGRERLREAFQWDSTRVRLAELARLAGAPDPLDGRRVAVLAAPRGRHDVARLAAQVLGQQHRPAEVVVPDPAGLDELDAAGVAVRTGPPTAAWVADWTDLTEDRPDTLLLDLMCAQEYSGADALGHAAAGEDYTFVPALRRPLLVRRSLHLAGAPPESWCGRGYRLFAVRGKEPS
;
A
#
# COMPACT_ATOMS: atom_id res chain seq x y z
N MET A 1 22.59 19.60 31.29
CA MET A 1 23.76 20.41 31.72
C MET A 1 23.59 20.79 33.19
N ARG A 2 24.67 20.98 33.97
CA ARG A 2 24.55 21.44 35.37
C ARG A 2 24.29 22.94 35.42
N LEU A 3 23.60 23.40 36.46
CA LEU A 3 23.28 24.81 36.69
C LEU A 3 24.56 25.67 36.78
N THR A 4 25.60 25.11 37.38
CA THR A 4 26.92 25.74 37.52
C THR A 4 27.55 26.05 36.18
N ASP A 5 27.52 25.12 35.23
CA ASP A 5 28.17 25.26 33.93
C ASP A 5 27.49 26.34 33.08
N LEU A 6 26.19 26.57 33.32
CA LEU A 6 25.45 27.67 32.72
C LEU A 6 25.83 29.00 33.35
N LEU A 7 25.93 29.06 34.67
CA LEU A 7 26.06 30.32 35.41
C LEU A 7 27.49 30.87 35.44
N HIS A 8 28.50 30.02 35.63
CA HIS A 8 29.89 30.44 35.86
C HIS A 8 30.47 31.39 34.80
N PRO A 9 30.27 31.17 33.49
CA PRO A 9 30.77 32.08 32.45
C PRO A 9 30.22 33.51 32.55
N HIS A 10 29.13 33.71 33.29
CA HIS A 10 28.43 34.98 33.42
C HIS A 10 28.56 35.60 34.83
N LEU A 11 29.41 35.04 35.70
CA LEU A 11 29.70 35.59 37.03
C LEU A 11 30.87 36.58 37.04
N ASP A 12 31.54 36.81 35.91
CA ASP A 12 32.64 37.78 35.85
C ASP A 12 32.14 39.20 36.14
N GLY A 13 32.76 39.86 37.11
CA GLY A 13 32.33 41.17 37.65
C GLY A 13 31.11 41.13 38.59
N VAL A 14 30.52 39.95 38.88
CA VAL A 14 29.39 39.82 39.81
C VAL A 14 29.91 39.68 41.24
N THR A 15 29.46 40.57 42.13
CA THR A 15 29.81 40.56 43.57
C THR A 15 28.67 40.02 44.44
N THR A 16 27.44 40.13 43.95
CA THR A 16 26.24 39.74 44.69
C THR A 16 25.26 38.99 43.79
N VAL A 17 24.74 37.86 44.27
CA VAL A 17 23.67 37.09 43.65
C VAL A 17 22.43 37.21 44.52
N VAL A 18 21.31 37.64 43.94
CA VAL A 18 20.01 37.81 44.61
C VAL A 18 19.11 36.64 44.23
N ASP A 19 18.74 35.83 45.21
CA ASP A 19 17.83 34.69 45.04
C ASP A 19 16.37 35.17 45.15
N ALA A 20 15.72 35.36 44.01
CA ALA A 20 14.29 35.64 43.88
C ALA A 20 13.51 34.42 43.35
N ALA A 21 14.13 33.24 43.30
CA ALA A 21 13.55 32.03 42.70
C ALA A 21 12.57 31.32 43.64
N GLY A 22 11.47 31.99 44.00
CA GLY A 22 10.37 31.42 44.78
C GLY A 22 10.74 30.99 46.21
N ARG A 23 9.75 30.87 47.09
CA ARG A 23 9.98 30.54 48.51
C ARG A 23 10.29 29.05 48.76
N GLY A 24 10.01 28.17 47.79
CA GLY A 24 10.12 26.71 47.91
C GLY A 24 11.43 26.10 47.39
N LEU A 25 12.08 26.71 46.40
CA LEU A 25 13.34 26.20 45.85
C LEU A 25 14.54 26.68 46.65
N ARG A 26 15.35 25.75 47.16
CA ARG A 26 16.66 26.07 47.74
C ARG A 26 17.72 25.93 46.66
N LEU A 27 18.09 27.03 46.03
CA LEU A 27 19.09 27.04 44.95
C LEU A 27 20.53 27.00 45.46
N ALA A 28 20.79 27.46 46.69
CA ALA A 28 22.13 27.52 47.29
C ALA A 28 22.98 26.24 47.14
N PRO A 29 22.46 25.00 47.30
CA PRO A 29 23.25 23.77 47.12
C PRO A 29 23.68 23.51 45.67
N TYR A 30 22.98 24.10 44.69
CA TYR A 30 23.24 23.94 43.26
C TYR A 30 24.10 25.07 42.68
N LEU A 31 24.27 26.16 43.44
CA LEU A 31 25.05 27.33 43.07
C LEU A 31 26.45 27.22 43.70
N HIS A 32 27.40 26.67 42.96
CA HIS A 32 28.81 26.77 43.34
C HIS A 32 29.29 28.18 42.99
N LEU A 33 29.20 29.13 43.92
CA LEU A 33 29.63 30.51 43.69
C LEU A 33 31.13 30.67 43.97
N PRO A 34 31.86 31.48 43.17
CA PRO A 34 33.26 31.82 43.44
C PRO A 34 33.46 32.52 44.79
N ASP A 35 34.67 32.38 45.35
CA ASP A 35 35.05 33.07 46.59
C ASP A 35 34.91 34.60 46.43
N GLY A 36 34.15 35.23 47.32
CA GLY A 36 33.87 36.67 47.30
C GLY A 36 32.49 37.07 46.78
N VAL A 37 31.74 36.17 46.14
CA VAL A 37 30.36 36.42 45.69
C VAL A 37 29.37 36.12 46.81
N ARG A 38 28.52 37.08 47.17
CA ARG A 38 27.52 36.92 48.24
C ARG A 38 26.16 36.49 47.69
N LEU A 39 25.58 35.43 48.25
CA LEU A 39 24.18 35.06 47.98
C LEU A 39 23.26 35.75 48.99
N LEU A 40 22.35 36.60 48.51
CA LEU A 40 21.32 37.26 49.30
C LEU A 40 19.95 36.74 48.88
N ARG A 41 18.99 36.72 49.81
CA ARG A 41 17.58 36.52 49.44
C ARG A 41 16.96 37.84 49.02
N ASP A 42 16.09 37.79 48.03
CA ASP A 42 15.34 38.95 47.59
C ASP A 42 14.37 39.43 48.69
N ASP A 43 14.39 40.74 48.94
CA ASP A 43 13.47 41.43 49.86
C ASP A 43 12.24 42.00 49.13
N GLY A 44 12.22 41.92 47.79
CA GLY A 44 11.13 42.36 46.93
C GLY A 44 11.19 43.84 46.53
N GLU A 45 12.07 44.63 47.15
CA GLU A 45 12.17 46.08 46.92
C GLU A 45 13.51 46.48 46.31
N ARG A 46 14.57 45.70 46.54
CA ARG A 46 15.93 46.04 46.12
C ARG A 46 16.07 46.08 44.58
N PRO A 47 16.64 47.14 44.00
CA PRO A 47 17.00 47.16 42.59
C PRO A 47 18.22 46.25 42.33
N VAL A 48 18.30 45.64 41.15
CA VAL A 48 19.41 44.76 40.75
C VAL A 48 20.24 45.48 39.68
N GLY A 49 21.42 45.97 40.07
CA GLY A 49 22.27 46.82 39.23
C GLY A 49 23.55 46.15 38.73
N GLU A 50 24.48 46.98 38.27
CA GLU A 50 25.81 46.55 37.82
C GLU A 50 26.56 45.77 38.92
N GLY A 51 27.12 44.62 38.56
CA GLY A 51 27.78 43.72 39.50
C GLY A 51 26.82 42.86 40.34
N GLU A 52 25.52 42.92 40.07
CA GLU A 52 24.50 42.08 40.71
C GLU A 52 23.81 41.15 39.70
N LEU A 53 23.49 39.93 40.13
CA LEU A 53 22.77 38.93 39.33
C LEU A 53 21.54 38.41 40.08
N VAL A 54 20.37 38.42 39.43
CA VAL A 54 19.12 37.91 40.03
C VAL A 54 18.76 36.51 39.52
N LEU A 55 18.31 35.64 40.42
CA LEU A 55 17.80 34.31 40.10
C LEU A 55 16.28 34.34 40.07
N LEU A 56 15.70 33.90 38.96
CA LEU A 56 14.27 33.82 38.72
C LEU A 56 13.89 32.36 38.49
N SER A 57 12.70 31.97 38.90
CA SER A 57 12.14 30.67 38.56
C SER A 57 10.71 30.84 38.05
N TYR A 58 10.34 30.02 37.06
CA TYR A 58 9.02 30.00 36.46
C TYR A 58 8.61 28.56 36.13
N GLY A 59 7.51 28.09 36.69
CA GLY A 59 7.11 26.69 36.59
C GLY A 59 5.61 26.47 36.80
N PRO A 60 5.13 25.24 36.54
CA PRO A 60 3.72 24.90 36.63
C PRO A 60 3.22 24.80 38.08
N ASP A 61 4.13 24.73 39.05
CA ASP A 61 3.84 24.79 40.48
C ASP A 61 4.30 26.15 41.03
N PRO A 62 3.39 27.12 41.21
CA PRO A 62 3.72 28.46 41.70
C PRO A 62 4.29 28.45 43.13
N ALA A 63 3.93 27.45 43.96
CA ALA A 63 4.44 27.36 45.33
C ALA A 63 5.93 26.99 45.36
N LEU A 64 6.36 26.18 44.39
CA LEU A 64 7.75 25.77 44.23
C LEU A 64 8.55 26.78 43.39
N HIS A 65 8.01 27.21 42.25
CA HIS A 65 8.74 27.94 41.22
C HIS A 65 8.50 29.45 41.21
N GLY A 66 7.43 29.97 41.81
CA GLY A 66 6.95 31.33 41.55
C GLY A 66 6.08 31.42 40.30
N GLY A 67 5.30 32.49 40.22
CA GLY A 67 4.40 32.80 39.11
C GLY A 67 5.04 33.65 38.00
N GLU A 68 4.27 33.88 36.95
CA GLU A 68 4.62 34.80 35.85
C GLU A 68 4.74 36.25 36.36
N ASP A 69 3.75 36.70 37.13
CA ASP A 69 3.72 38.05 37.73
C ASP A 69 4.92 38.31 38.66
N ASP A 70 5.35 37.29 39.41
CA ASP A 70 6.53 37.38 40.27
C ASP A 70 7.80 37.62 39.45
N CYS A 71 7.94 36.92 38.31
CA CYS A 71 9.06 37.11 37.41
C CYS A 71 9.05 38.51 36.79
N LEU A 72 7.90 38.98 36.32
CA LEU A 72 7.76 40.30 35.71
C LEU A 72 8.06 41.42 36.72
N ALA A 73 7.57 41.31 37.96
CA ALA A 73 7.84 42.28 39.02
C ALA A 73 9.34 42.39 39.38
N VAL A 74 10.08 41.28 39.33
CA VAL A 74 11.52 41.29 39.53
C VAL A 74 12.24 41.91 38.32
N LEU A 75 11.80 41.62 37.09
CA LEU A 75 12.39 42.20 35.87
C LEU A 75 12.30 43.73 35.83
N GLU A 76 11.21 44.32 36.34
CA GLU A 76 11.05 45.78 36.46
C GLU A 76 12.07 46.45 37.40
N ARG A 77 12.66 45.68 38.33
CA ARG A 77 13.69 46.16 39.27
C ARG A 77 15.11 46.03 38.72
N VAL A 78 15.31 45.35 37.58
CA VAL A 78 16.62 45.21 36.97
C VAL A 78 17.04 46.54 36.34
N ARG A 79 18.20 47.04 36.73
CA ARG A 79 18.79 48.30 36.25
C ARG A 79 19.85 48.01 35.18
N PRO A 80 20.21 49.00 34.34
CA PRO A 80 21.27 48.86 33.34
C PRO A 80 22.54 48.22 33.92
N GLY A 81 23.06 47.18 33.26
CA GLY A 81 24.23 46.41 33.71
C GLY A 81 23.91 45.24 34.66
N GLY A 82 22.67 45.14 35.15
CA GLY A 82 22.20 44.00 35.95
C GLY A 82 22.05 42.74 35.11
N ARG A 83 22.38 41.59 35.71
CA ARG A 83 22.27 40.26 35.07
C ARG A 83 21.18 39.43 35.71
N GLY A 84 20.71 38.40 35.02
CA GLY A 84 19.82 37.45 35.63
C GLY A 84 19.87 36.05 35.03
N LEU A 85 19.37 35.09 35.79
CA LEU A 85 19.22 33.70 35.42
C LEU A 85 17.77 33.28 35.63
N LEU A 86 17.08 33.01 34.53
CA LEU A 86 15.70 32.51 34.51
C LEU A 86 15.69 30.98 34.43
N LEU A 87 15.05 30.34 35.40
CA LEU A 87 14.96 28.88 35.50
C LEU A 87 13.54 28.41 35.19
N PHE A 88 13.39 27.43 34.31
CA PHE A 88 12.10 26.88 33.92
C PHE A 88 11.86 25.51 34.56
N GLY A 89 10.75 25.38 35.29
CA GLY A 89 10.29 24.11 35.89
C GLY A 89 9.33 23.29 35.01
N HIS A 90 8.90 23.83 33.88
CA HIS A 90 7.89 23.22 33.01
C HIS A 90 8.35 21.87 32.43
N PRO A 91 7.54 20.80 32.54
CA PRO A 91 7.85 19.52 31.92
C PRO A 91 7.64 19.61 30.41
N GLY A 92 8.66 19.23 29.64
CA GLY A 92 8.58 19.19 28.18
C GLY A 92 9.76 19.88 27.50
N PRO A 93 9.89 19.72 26.17
CA PRO A 93 10.99 20.29 25.39
C PRO A 93 10.84 21.81 25.18
N GLU A 94 9.63 22.35 25.33
CA GLU A 94 9.27 23.74 25.08
C GLU A 94 8.74 24.39 26.36
N PRO A 95 9.58 25.14 27.11
CA PRO A 95 9.08 25.96 28.21
C PRO A 95 8.26 27.13 27.65
N PRO A 96 7.28 27.68 28.40
CA PRO A 96 6.48 28.84 27.99
C PRO A 96 7.28 30.15 28.08
N TYR A 97 8.41 30.22 27.38
CA TYR A 97 9.34 31.34 27.40
C TYR A 97 8.76 32.60 26.76
N HIS A 98 7.84 32.46 25.79
CA HIS A 98 7.18 33.57 25.09
C HIS A 98 6.45 34.51 26.06
N ARG A 99 5.95 33.99 27.19
CA ARG A 99 5.25 34.78 28.21
C ARG A 99 6.16 35.77 28.94
N LEU A 100 7.43 35.42 29.09
CA LEU A 100 8.42 36.26 29.77
C LEU A 100 9.28 37.07 28.79
N LEU A 101 9.29 36.69 27.51
CA LEU A 101 10.08 37.36 26.48
C LEU A 101 9.65 38.82 26.28
N ASP A 102 8.35 39.10 26.25
CA ASP A 102 7.87 40.48 26.11
C ASP A 102 8.29 41.35 27.32
N GLY A 103 8.28 40.79 28.53
CA GLY A 103 8.78 41.46 29.74
C GLY A 103 10.29 41.73 29.68
N LEU A 104 11.08 40.76 29.21
CA LEU A 104 12.52 40.93 28.97
C LEU A 104 12.79 42.03 27.94
N VAL A 105 12.05 42.05 26.83
CA VAL A 105 12.20 43.07 25.78
C VAL A 105 11.78 44.46 26.26
N ALA A 106 10.65 44.57 26.99
CA ALA A 106 10.18 45.82 27.57
C ALA A 106 11.20 46.41 28.55
N GLN A 107 11.82 45.55 29.34
CA GLN A 107 12.94 45.89 30.21
C GLN A 107 14.28 45.79 29.49
N GLY A 108 14.35 45.96 28.16
CA GLY A 108 15.56 45.91 27.33
C GLY A 108 16.68 44.96 27.81
N CYS A 109 16.28 43.74 28.17
CA CYS A 109 17.13 42.65 28.59
C CYS A 109 17.40 41.72 27.40
N GLN A 110 18.68 41.44 27.14
CA GLN A 110 19.10 40.50 26.11
C GLN A 110 19.35 39.12 26.72
N VAL A 111 18.73 38.08 26.16
CA VAL A 111 19.04 36.69 26.50
C VAL A 111 20.37 36.31 25.85
N LEU A 112 21.34 35.91 26.66
CA LEU A 112 22.69 35.58 26.22
C LEU A 112 22.85 34.10 25.91
N ARG A 113 22.22 33.24 26.72
CA ARG A 113 22.37 31.79 26.61
C ARG A 113 21.20 31.06 27.22
N ALA A 114 20.72 30.00 26.58
CA ALA A 114 19.71 29.10 27.13
C ALA A 114 20.14 27.63 26.97
N THR A 115 19.78 26.77 27.93
CA THR A 115 20.22 25.37 27.96
C THR A 115 19.22 24.46 28.69
N PRO A 116 19.14 23.16 28.33
CA PRO A 116 18.42 22.19 29.14
C PRO A 116 19.22 21.82 30.40
N LEU A 117 18.50 21.69 31.51
CA LEU A 117 19.04 21.35 32.81
C LEU A 117 18.56 19.96 33.25
N ASP A 118 19.44 19.19 33.89
CA ASP A 118 19.19 17.80 34.28
C ASP A 118 18.80 17.68 35.76
N TYR A 119 17.86 18.52 36.23
CA TYR A 119 17.36 18.45 37.60
C TYR A 119 15.90 17.96 37.64
N VAL A 120 15.49 17.45 38.80
CA VAL A 120 14.13 16.94 39.02
C VAL A 120 13.09 18.04 38.84
N HIS A 121 13.37 19.23 39.38
CA HIS A 121 12.45 20.36 39.40
C HIS A 121 12.84 21.47 38.41
N LEU A 122 14.04 21.45 37.81
CA LEU A 122 14.49 22.48 36.86
C LEU A 122 14.86 21.81 35.54
N ARG A 123 14.22 22.24 34.45
CA ARG A 123 14.30 21.62 33.13
C ARG A 123 15.05 22.44 32.11
N ALA A 124 15.09 23.76 32.27
CA ALA A 124 15.91 24.65 31.44
C ALA A 124 16.34 25.89 32.23
N GLY A 125 17.39 26.56 31.75
CA GLY A 125 17.87 27.83 32.29
C GLY A 125 18.27 28.77 31.17
N ALA A 126 17.98 30.06 31.35
CA ALA A 126 18.33 31.13 30.42
C ALA A 126 19.00 32.30 31.16
N VAL A 127 20.20 32.68 30.74
CA VAL A 127 20.93 33.83 31.27
C VAL A 127 20.61 35.06 30.43
N PHE A 128 20.35 36.19 31.08
CA PHE A 128 20.09 37.46 30.42
C PHE A 128 20.86 38.61 31.09
N THR A 129 20.95 39.74 30.39
CA THR A 129 21.54 40.98 30.91
C THR A 129 20.73 42.19 30.47
N ARG A 130 20.60 43.18 31.34
CA ARG A 130 20.04 44.49 31.00
C ARG A 130 21.11 45.33 30.30
N LEU A 131 20.84 45.75 29.07
CA LEU A 131 21.80 46.55 28.29
C LEU A 131 21.94 47.97 28.86
N THR A 132 23.16 48.51 28.83
CA THR A 132 23.50 49.87 29.30
C THR A 132 23.39 50.94 28.21
N SER A 133 23.35 50.51 26.94
CA SER A 133 23.14 51.34 25.75
C SER A 133 22.13 50.66 24.81
N ASP A 134 21.62 51.42 23.83
CA ASP A 134 20.75 50.89 22.76
C ASP A 134 21.54 50.12 21.68
N GLU A 135 22.71 49.57 22.05
CA GLU A 135 23.51 48.70 21.20
C GLU A 135 23.38 47.25 21.71
N LEU A 136 22.97 46.34 20.83
CA LEU A 136 22.90 44.93 21.16
C LEU A 136 24.31 44.36 21.32
N LEU A 137 24.52 43.51 22.33
CA LEU A 137 25.67 42.61 22.32
C LEU A 137 25.49 41.68 21.11
N PRO A 138 26.52 41.47 20.27
CA PRO A 138 26.35 41.08 18.87
C PRO A 138 25.54 39.77 18.69
N PRO A 139 24.28 39.85 18.18
CA PRO A 139 23.54 38.68 17.74
C PRO A 139 23.90 38.40 16.28
N HIS A 140 24.32 37.17 16.01
CA HIS A 140 24.70 36.72 14.69
C HIS A 140 23.57 35.88 14.09
N ASP A 141 23.26 36.06 12.80
CA ASP A 141 22.36 35.17 12.08
C ASP A 141 22.95 33.75 11.95
N TRP A 142 22.19 32.81 11.38
CA TRP A 142 22.63 31.42 11.13
C TRP A 142 23.97 31.31 10.36
N PHE A 143 24.37 32.38 9.66
CA PHE A 143 25.59 32.48 8.87
C PHE A 143 26.66 33.39 9.48
N GLY A 144 26.50 33.84 10.73
CA GLY A 144 27.49 34.67 11.40
C GLY A 144 27.44 36.17 11.04
N ARG A 145 26.34 36.68 10.47
CA ARG A 145 26.23 38.09 10.06
C ARG A 145 25.45 38.91 11.09
N ALA A 146 25.87 40.16 11.28
CA ALA A 146 25.15 41.12 12.12
C ALA A 146 23.79 41.44 11.49
N VAL A 147 22.72 41.32 12.29
CA VAL A 147 21.35 41.61 11.83
C VAL A 147 21.13 43.14 11.79
N PRO A 148 20.69 43.72 10.66
CA PRO A 148 20.42 45.16 10.56
C PRO A 148 19.28 45.61 11.48
N PRO A 149 19.31 46.85 12.00
CA PRO A 149 18.30 47.34 12.93
C PRO A 149 16.95 47.57 12.23
N GLY A 150 15.99 46.67 12.44
CA GLY A 150 14.65 47.13 12.81
C GLY A 150 14.75 47.64 14.25
N GLY A 151 14.03 48.71 14.62
CA GLY A 151 14.20 49.43 15.90
C GLY A 151 14.55 48.53 17.11
N PHE A 152 15.42 49.02 18.00
CA PHE A 152 16.10 48.27 19.08
C PHE A 152 15.28 47.16 19.75
N THR A 153 14.00 47.39 20.04
CA THR A 153 13.07 46.40 20.61
C THR A 153 12.82 45.19 19.72
N THR A 154 12.68 45.36 18.41
CA THR A 154 12.52 44.28 17.42
C THR A 154 13.78 43.44 17.33
N ALA A 155 14.94 44.09 17.27
CA ALA A 155 16.23 43.39 17.19
C ALA A 155 16.52 42.62 18.49
N LEU A 156 16.17 43.20 19.66
CA LEU A 156 16.27 42.53 20.96
C LEU A 156 15.33 41.31 21.06
N ARG A 157 14.09 41.45 20.57
CA ARG A 157 13.12 40.35 20.51
C ARG A 157 13.63 39.21 19.64
N MET A 158 14.17 39.51 18.45
CA MET A 158 14.75 38.50 17.56
C MET A 158 15.95 37.79 18.20
N ALA A 159 16.82 38.52 18.91
CA ALA A 159 17.95 37.92 19.62
C ALA A 159 17.50 36.99 20.76
N GLY A 160 16.49 37.40 21.54
CA GLY A 160 15.91 36.56 22.60
C GLY A 160 15.20 35.32 22.06
N GLU A 161 14.41 35.48 21.00
CA GLU A 161 13.71 34.38 20.33
C GLU A 161 14.68 33.36 19.74
N TYR A 162 15.79 33.82 19.14
CA TYR A 162 16.81 32.94 18.58
C TYR A 162 17.42 32.00 19.64
N VAL A 163 17.81 32.56 20.79
CA VAL A 163 18.45 31.78 21.86
C VAL A 163 17.47 30.81 22.53
N LEU A 164 16.23 31.25 22.76
CA LEU A 164 15.20 30.42 23.40
C LEU A 164 14.61 29.38 22.43
N GLY A 165 14.47 29.70 21.14
CA GLY A 165 14.04 28.77 20.10
C GLY A 165 15.08 27.69 19.78
N ASP A 166 16.38 28.01 19.83
CA ASP A 166 17.45 27.00 19.68
C ASP A 166 17.46 26.00 20.86
N LEU A 167 17.15 26.45 22.08
CA LEU A 167 16.95 25.56 23.23
C LEU A 167 15.87 24.49 22.92
N VAL A 168 14.72 24.90 22.38
CA VAL A 168 13.63 23.98 22.02
C VAL A 168 14.05 23.05 20.88
N SER A 169 14.72 23.58 19.87
CA SER A 169 15.21 22.79 18.74
C SER A 169 16.22 21.71 19.17
N ARG A 170 17.13 22.04 20.10
CA ARG A 170 18.09 21.08 20.67
C ARG A 170 17.41 20.00 21.52
N SER A 171 16.45 20.38 22.37
CA SER A 171 15.75 19.44 23.23
C SER A 171 14.90 18.45 22.41
N LEU A 172 14.25 18.93 21.34
CA LEU A 172 13.51 18.09 20.38
C LEU A 172 14.42 17.14 19.60
N ARG A 173 15.57 17.61 19.10
CA ARG A 173 16.55 16.75 18.41
C ARG A 173 17.07 15.64 19.31
N ALA A 174 17.42 15.95 20.56
CA ALA A 174 17.87 14.95 21.53
C ALA A 174 16.79 13.91 21.83
N ARG A 175 15.54 14.35 21.98
CA ARG A 175 14.38 13.47 22.19
C ARG A 175 14.11 12.57 20.99
N HIS A 176 14.22 13.11 19.78
CA HIS A 176 14.07 12.31 18.55
C HIS A 176 15.10 11.18 18.51
N LEU A 177 16.38 11.47 18.77
CA LEU A 177 17.44 10.46 18.78
C LEU A 177 17.22 9.36 19.83
N ASP A 178 16.73 9.71 21.03
CA ASP A 178 16.42 8.73 22.08
C ASP A 178 15.24 7.82 21.67
N LEU A 179 14.20 8.39 21.05
CA LEU A 179 13.06 7.62 20.54
C LEU A 179 13.46 6.71 19.38
N THR A 180 14.30 7.19 18.46
CA THR A 180 14.83 6.37 17.36
C THR A 180 15.61 5.18 17.91
N ARG A 181 16.51 5.41 18.89
CA ARG A 181 17.28 4.32 19.52
C ARG A 181 16.38 3.26 20.17
N ARG A 182 15.35 3.68 20.91
CA ARG A 182 14.39 2.75 21.53
C ARG A 182 13.59 1.96 20.50
N ALA A 183 13.25 2.59 19.37
CA ALA A 183 12.57 1.91 18.27
C ALA A 183 13.47 0.82 17.65
N GLU A 184 14.75 1.14 17.40
CA GLU A 184 15.73 0.17 16.90
C GLU A 184 15.94 -1.00 17.87
N GLU A 185 16.06 -0.73 19.18
CA GLU A 185 16.19 -1.76 20.21
C GLU A 185 14.96 -2.68 20.26
N ALA A 186 13.76 -2.11 20.12
CA ALA A 186 12.52 -2.88 20.07
C ALA A 186 12.38 -3.70 18.77
N GLU A 187 12.90 -3.22 17.65
CA GLU A 187 12.94 -3.95 16.39
C GLU A 187 13.90 -5.14 16.47
N ARG A 188 15.11 -4.95 17.00
CA ARG A 188 16.07 -6.04 17.24
C ARG A 188 15.47 -7.14 18.13
N ALA A 189 14.82 -6.77 19.23
CA ALA A 189 14.17 -7.74 20.11
C ALA A 189 13.03 -8.53 19.41
N ARG A 190 12.34 -7.94 18.43
CA ARG A 190 11.32 -8.65 17.63
C ARG A 190 11.93 -9.58 16.59
N ASP A 191 13.04 -9.18 16.00
CA ASP A 191 13.78 -10.01 15.04
C ASP A 191 14.34 -11.27 15.71
N ASP A 192 14.90 -11.14 16.91
CA ASP A 192 15.37 -12.29 17.70
C ASP A 192 14.24 -13.29 17.99
N VAL A 193 13.08 -12.80 18.47
CA VAL A 193 11.89 -13.65 18.72
C VAL A 193 11.37 -14.30 17.43
N ARG A 194 11.47 -13.62 16.27
CA ARG A 194 11.07 -14.17 14.98
C ARG A 194 12.01 -15.27 14.50
N GLU A 195 13.32 -15.10 14.71
CA GLU A 195 14.34 -16.08 14.34
C GLU A 195 14.16 -17.37 15.16
N ASP A 196 13.95 -17.25 16.48
CA ASP A 196 13.62 -18.38 17.35
C ASP A 196 12.33 -19.11 16.88
N GLY A 197 11.27 -18.35 16.58
CA GLY A 197 10.02 -18.92 16.09
C GLY A 197 10.10 -19.54 14.68
N LEU A 198 11.08 -19.17 13.86
CA LEU A 198 11.38 -19.83 12.58
C LEU A 198 12.16 -21.13 12.79
N ALA A 199 13.13 -21.14 13.70
CA ALA A 199 13.89 -22.32 14.07
C ALA A 199 12.98 -23.43 14.64
N ASP A 200 12.04 -23.08 15.52
CA ASP A 200 11.08 -24.02 16.09
C ASP A 200 10.14 -24.63 15.04
N ARG A 201 9.67 -23.81 14.09
CA ARG A 201 8.82 -24.28 12.98
C ARG A 201 9.58 -25.19 12.02
N LEU A 202 10.84 -24.88 11.73
CA LEU A 202 11.70 -25.75 10.91
C LEU A 202 11.91 -27.11 11.60
N ALA A 203 12.19 -27.10 12.91
CA ALA A 203 12.35 -28.33 13.68
C ALA A 203 11.06 -29.17 13.71
N ALA A 204 9.89 -28.54 13.79
CA ALA A 204 8.60 -29.23 13.71
C ALA A 204 8.37 -29.87 12.32
N ALA A 205 8.65 -29.13 11.24
CA ALA A 205 8.50 -29.63 9.88
C ALA A 205 9.44 -30.81 9.57
N VAL A 206 10.67 -30.78 10.08
CA VAL A 206 11.62 -31.91 9.95
C VAL A 206 11.08 -33.16 10.67
N ARG A 207 10.54 -33.01 11.88
CA ARG A 207 9.93 -34.14 12.61
C ARG A 207 8.72 -34.72 11.87
N GLU A 208 7.86 -33.87 11.32
CA GLU A 208 6.70 -34.31 10.55
C GLU A 208 7.12 -35.09 9.28
N LYS A 209 8.13 -34.58 8.56
CA LYS A 209 8.71 -35.28 7.40
C LYS A 209 9.23 -36.67 7.77
N GLU A 210 9.94 -36.80 8.89
CA GLU A 210 10.47 -38.08 9.36
C GLU A 210 9.35 -39.07 9.72
N GLN A 211 8.29 -38.59 10.38
CA GLN A 211 7.11 -39.39 10.70
C GLN A 211 6.40 -39.89 9.43
N LEU A 212 6.17 -39.03 8.45
CA LEU A 212 5.56 -39.39 7.17
C LEU A 212 6.43 -40.39 6.39
N ALA A 213 7.75 -40.20 6.37
CA ALA A 213 8.67 -41.14 5.74
C ALA A 213 8.64 -42.53 6.41
N SER A 214 8.53 -42.57 7.74
CA SER A 214 8.38 -43.83 8.49
C SER A 214 7.04 -44.52 8.18
N ALA A 215 5.95 -43.75 8.17
CA ALA A 215 4.63 -44.26 7.82
C ALA A 215 4.57 -44.83 6.40
N LEU A 216 5.21 -44.16 5.44
CA LEU A 216 5.31 -44.62 4.05
C LEU A 216 6.08 -45.94 3.94
N ARG A 217 7.20 -46.08 4.66
CA ARG A 217 7.95 -47.34 4.73
C ARG A 217 7.11 -48.46 5.33
N GLY A 218 6.39 -48.19 6.43
CA GLY A 218 5.49 -49.16 7.05
C GLY A 218 4.31 -49.57 6.15
N ALA A 219 3.76 -48.63 5.37
CA ALA A 219 2.72 -48.94 4.38
C ALA A 219 3.25 -49.83 3.25
N ARG A 220 4.42 -49.52 2.69
CA ARG A 220 5.07 -50.33 1.64
C ARG A 220 5.35 -51.75 2.11
N GLY A 221 5.89 -51.93 3.32
CA GLY A 221 6.12 -53.26 3.89
C GLY A 221 4.83 -54.08 4.07
N ARG A 222 3.72 -53.44 4.44
CA ARG A 222 2.40 -54.11 4.51
C ARG A 222 1.90 -54.56 3.14
N VAL A 223 2.11 -53.73 2.11
CA VAL A 223 1.74 -54.08 0.72
C VAL A 223 2.53 -55.29 0.24
N GLU A 224 3.85 -55.30 0.45
CA GLU A 224 4.70 -56.44 0.06
C GLU A 224 4.28 -57.74 0.77
N LEU A 225 3.98 -57.68 2.07
CA LEU A 225 3.51 -58.84 2.83
C LEU A 225 2.14 -59.35 2.34
N LEU A 226 1.23 -58.45 2.00
CA LEU A 226 -0.06 -58.81 1.42
C LEU A 226 0.09 -59.43 0.02
N GLN A 227 0.96 -58.87 -0.82
CA GLN A 227 1.26 -59.42 -2.13
C GLN A 227 1.85 -60.84 -2.02
N ALA A 228 2.79 -61.06 -1.10
CA ALA A 228 3.34 -62.39 -0.83
C ALA A 228 2.27 -63.39 -0.36
N ARG A 229 1.34 -62.96 0.50
CA ARG A 229 0.19 -63.78 0.93
C ARG A 229 -0.76 -64.11 -0.21
N VAL A 230 -1.06 -63.13 -1.07
CA VAL A 230 -1.91 -63.34 -2.26
C VAL A 230 -1.25 -64.34 -3.20
N ALA A 231 0.04 -64.19 -3.50
CA ALA A 231 0.78 -65.14 -4.33
C ALA A 231 0.78 -66.56 -3.75
N MET A 232 0.93 -66.69 -2.42
CA MET A 232 0.85 -67.98 -1.73
C MET A 232 -0.55 -68.60 -1.83
N LEU A 233 -1.61 -67.80 -1.66
CA LEU A 233 -3.00 -68.25 -1.79
C LEU A 233 -3.37 -68.63 -3.23
N GLU A 234 -2.85 -67.91 -4.22
CA GLU A 234 -2.99 -68.24 -5.65
C GLU A 234 -2.27 -69.55 -6.01
N GLY A 235 -1.15 -69.83 -5.36
CA GLY A 235 -0.42 -71.09 -5.47
C GLY A 235 -1.08 -72.29 -4.78
N SER A 236 -2.05 -72.06 -3.88
CA SER A 236 -2.65 -73.14 -3.08
C SER A 236 -3.52 -74.09 -3.92
N THR A 237 -3.31 -75.38 -3.72
CA THR A 237 -4.05 -76.48 -4.35
C THR A 237 -5.55 -76.41 -4.10
N SER A 238 -5.97 -75.87 -2.95
CA SER A 238 -7.38 -75.67 -2.60
C SER A 238 -8.09 -74.66 -3.52
N LEU A 239 -7.44 -73.56 -3.89
CA LEU A 239 -8.00 -72.57 -4.82
C LEU A 239 -8.05 -73.13 -6.25
N ARG A 240 -7.06 -73.94 -6.65
CA ARG A 240 -7.06 -74.65 -7.95
C ARG A 240 -8.18 -75.68 -8.03
N VAL A 241 -8.44 -76.44 -6.98
CA VAL A 241 -9.58 -77.38 -6.89
C VAL A 241 -10.92 -76.63 -6.90
N GLY A 242 -11.02 -75.50 -6.19
CA GLY A 242 -12.20 -74.63 -6.21
C GLY A 242 -12.49 -74.04 -7.60
N LYS A 243 -11.47 -73.51 -8.30
CA LYS A 243 -11.60 -73.01 -9.68
C LYS A 243 -11.97 -74.13 -10.66
N ALA A 244 -11.44 -75.35 -10.49
CA ALA A 244 -11.81 -76.50 -11.30
C ALA A 244 -13.27 -76.94 -11.10
N LEU A 245 -13.77 -76.90 -9.86
CA LEU A 245 -15.18 -77.17 -9.52
C LEU A 245 -16.14 -76.12 -10.08
N VAL A 246 -15.79 -74.82 -9.98
CA VAL A 246 -16.61 -73.72 -10.52
C VAL A 246 -16.61 -73.72 -12.06
N SER A 247 -15.47 -74.07 -12.67
CA SER A 247 -15.35 -74.29 -14.11
C SER A 247 -16.25 -75.44 -14.59
N ALA A 248 -16.29 -76.56 -13.85
CA ALA A 248 -17.19 -77.68 -14.15
C ALA A 248 -18.67 -77.28 -14.02
N ALA A 249 -19.01 -76.38 -13.10
CA ALA A 249 -20.38 -75.88 -12.91
C ALA A 249 -20.85 -74.90 -14.00
N ARG A 250 -19.94 -74.12 -14.62
CA ARG A 250 -20.27 -73.17 -15.70
C ARG A 250 -20.38 -73.81 -17.10
N SER A 251 -19.99 -75.07 -17.28
CA SER A 251 -20.00 -75.74 -18.60
C SER A 251 -20.56 -77.18 -18.53
N PRO A 252 -21.87 -77.37 -18.28
CA PRO A 252 -22.42 -78.67 -17.92
C PRO A 252 -22.58 -79.69 -19.07
N ARG A 253 -22.31 -79.31 -20.33
CA ARG A 253 -22.57 -80.19 -21.50
C ARG A 253 -21.35 -80.92 -22.10
N HIS A 254 -20.15 -80.80 -21.51
CA HIS A 254 -18.95 -81.47 -22.04
C HIS A 254 -18.04 -82.23 -21.04
N ARG A 255 -18.41 -82.35 -19.76
CA ARG A 255 -17.68 -83.23 -18.80
C ARG A 255 -18.62 -83.86 -17.77
N MET A 256 -19.31 -84.94 -18.18
CA MET A 256 -19.91 -85.92 -17.27
C MET A 256 -19.20 -87.26 -17.52
N PRO A 257 -18.43 -87.77 -16.54
CA PRO A 257 -19.05 -88.68 -15.56
C PRO A 257 -18.37 -88.70 -14.18
N ARG A 258 -18.13 -87.56 -13.51
CA ARG A 258 -17.56 -87.57 -12.13
C ARG A 258 -18.00 -86.40 -11.25
N LEU A 259 -19.28 -86.33 -10.90
CA LEU A 259 -19.72 -85.48 -9.78
C LEU A 259 -20.81 -86.21 -8.97
N PRO A 260 -20.53 -86.63 -7.72
CA PRO A 260 -21.49 -87.28 -6.84
C PRO A 260 -22.70 -86.39 -6.53
N ARG A 261 -23.89 -86.99 -6.50
CA ARG A 261 -25.21 -86.34 -6.33
C ARG A 261 -25.40 -85.59 -5.01
N GLU A 262 -24.52 -85.77 -4.03
CA GLU A 262 -24.66 -85.22 -2.67
C GLU A 262 -24.36 -83.71 -2.59
N LEU A 263 -23.64 -83.14 -3.56
CA LEU A 263 -23.26 -81.72 -3.54
C LEU A 263 -24.35 -80.76 -4.03
N TYR A 264 -25.43 -81.25 -4.63
CA TYR A 264 -26.55 -80.41 -5.07
C TYR A 264 -27.49 -80.02 -3.91
N GLY A 265 -27.40 -80.71 -2.76
CA GLY A 265 -28.25 -80.47 -1.58
C GLY A 265 -27.78 -79.33 -0.67
N LEU A 266 -26.49 -78.99 -0.67
CA LEU A 266 -25.92 -77.98 0.23
C LEU A 266 -26.07 -76.54 -0.28
N TRP A 267 -26.33 -76.36 -1.57
CA TRP A 267 -26.41 -75.04 -2.19
C TRP A 267 -27.76 -74.34 -2.00
N ARG A 268 -28.83 -75.08 -1.68
CA ARG A 268 -30.18 -74.49 -1.52
C ARG A 268 -30.50 -73.97 -0.11
N GLY A 269 -29.58 -74.12 0.85
CA GLY A 269 -29.84 -73.85 2.28
C GLY A 269 -29.22 -72.57 2.88
N ARG A 270 -28.59 -71.69 2.09
CA ARG A 270 -27.85 -70.51 2.64
C ARG A 270 -28.27 -69.18 2.01
N ALA A 271 -29.56 -69.04 1.71
CA ALA A 271 -30.16 -67.78 1.30
C ALA A 271 -31.12 -67.27 2.38
N GLU A 272 -30.67 -67.19 3.64
CA GLU A 272 -31.44 -66.55 4.72
C GLU A 272 -30.53 -66.31 5.94
N ARG A 273 -29.98 -65.09 6.06
CA ARG A 273 -29.80 -64.35 7.32
C ARG A 273 -29.23 -62.94 7.07
N ARG A 274 -29.82 -62.00 7.80
CA ARG A 274 -29.85 -60.56 7.62
C ARG A 274 -28.92 -59.87 8.64
N ALA A 275 -28.31 -58.77 8.20
CA ALA A 275 -27.75 -57.58 8.88
C ALA A 275 -27.47 -57.53 10.40
N ALA A 276 -26.35 -56.88 10.78
CA ALA A 276 -26.27 -55.67 11.65
C ALA A 276 -24.78 -55.16 11.74
N PRO A 277 -24.45 -54.03 12.42
CA PRO A 277 -24.13 -52.74 11.78
C PRO A 277 -22.70 -52.22 12.04
N ALA A 278 -22.25 -51.22 11.27
CA ALA A 278 -21.02 -50.48 11.55
C ALA A 278 -21.36 -49.13 12.21
N SER A 279 -20.80 -48.92 13.39
CA SER A 279 -20.92 -47.74 14.23
C SER A 279 -20.19 -46.52 13.67
N GLN A 280 -20.74 -45.36 14.01
CA GLN A 280 -20.28 -44.00 13.72
C GLN A 280 -19.01 -43.62 14.49
N SER A 281 -18.20 -42.73 13.91
CA SER A 281 -17.38 -41.72 14.61
C SER A 281 -17.32 -40.49 13.70
N ALA A 282 -18.22 -39.52 13.88
CA ALA A 282 -18.01 -38.33 14.72
C ALA A 282 -16.85 -37.45 14.19
N ALA A 283 -17.20 -36.57 13.25
CA ALA A 283 -16.44 -35.37 12.95
C ALA A 283 -16.71 -34.35 14.07
N ALA A 284 -15.72 -34.14 14.93
CA ALA A 284 -15.73 -33.09 15.95
C ALA A 284 -14.94 -31.88 15.45
N GLY A 285 -15.46 -30.70 15.76
CA GLY A 285 -15.13 -29.41 15.16
C GLY A 285 -13.68 -28.97 15.30
N ALA A 286 -13.19 -28.33 14.23
CA ALA A 286 -12.01 -27.48 14.29
C ALA A 286 -12.33 -26.22 15.13
N PRO A 287 -11.47 -25.84 16.07
CA PRO A 287 -11.66 -24.62 16.86
C PRO A 287 -11.43 -23.39 16.00
N SER A 288 -12.43 -22.49 16.04
CA SER A 288 -12.33 -21.08 15.69
C SER A 288 -11.29 -20.41 16.60
N MET A 289 -10.12 -20.12 16.06
CA MET A 289 -9.19 -19.16 16.67
C MET A 289 -9.48 -17.78 16.08
N ALA A 290 -9.88 -16.87 16.96
CA ALA A 290 -10.14 -15.47 16.66
C ALA A 290 -8.97 -14.85 15.89
N ALA A 291 -9.30 -14.31 14.71
CA ALA A 291 -8.37 -13.58 13.86
C ALA A 291 -7.92 -12.31 14.57
N ASP A 292 -6.63 -12.23 14.88
CA ASP A 292 -5.98 -11.01 15.32
C ASP A 292 -5.78 -10.13 14.08
N GLU A 293 -6.66 -9.13 13.90
CA GLU A 293 -6.76 -8.26 12.71
C GLU A 293 -5.48 -7.44 12.41
N ARG A 294 -4.47 -7.47 13.29
CA ARG A 294 -3.22 -6.71 13.13
C ARG A 294 -2.09 -7.46 12.42
N LEU A 295 -2.24 -8.76 12.16
CA LEU A 295 -1.24 -9.58 11.46
C LEU A 295 -1.41 -9.61 9.93
N HIS A 296 -2.45 -8.98 9.38
CA HIS A 296 -2.76 -9.06 7.95
C HIS A 296 -1.88 -8.19 7.03
N LEU A 297 -1.08 -7.26 7.57
CA LEU A 297 -0.24 -6.36 6.76
C LEU A 297 1.19 -6.86 6.55
N LEU A 298 1.66 -7.84 7.32
CA LEU A 298 3.05 -8.34 7.26
C LEU A 298 3.23 -9.63 6.43
N HIS A 299 2.15 -10.18 5.86
CA HIS A 299 2.17 -11.40 5.02
C HIS A 299 1.37 -11.25 3.72
N ARG A 300 1.70 -10.23 2.91
CA ARG A 300 1.34 -10.16 1.48
C ARG A 300 2.55 -9.63 0.69
N ALA A 301 2.99 -10.18 -0.43
CA ALA A 301 2.64 -11.42 -1.11
C ALA A 301 3.79 -11.73 -2.09
N PHE A 302 4.37 -12.93 -2.02
CA PHE A 302 4.96 -13.53 -3.22
C PHE A 302 3.79 -14.21 -3.93
N SER A 303 3.22 -13.52 -4.93
CA SER A 303 2.08 -14.03 -5.68
C SER A 303 2.59 -14.97 -6.77
N CYS A 304 2.60 -16.28 -6.51
CA CYS A 304 2.81 -17.30 -7.55
C CYS A 304 1.53 -17.49 -8.41
N THR A 305 0.88 -16.39 -8.79
CA THR A 305 -0.27 -16.38 -9.69
C THR A 305 0.20 -16.11 -11.12
N PRO A 306 -0.51 -16.59 -12.16
CA PRO A 306 -0.22 -16.17 -13.53
C PRO A 306 -0.21 -14.65 -13.61
N ARG A 307 0.84 -14.06 -14.21
CA ARG A 307 0.87 -12.63 -14.52
C ARG A 307 0.01 -12.39 -15.75
N ASP A 308 -1.29 -12.21 -15.51
CA ASP A 308 -2.30 -11.92 -16.52
C ASP A 308 -2.51 -10.41 -16.72
N ARG A 309 -1.84 -9.58 -15.91
CA ARG A 309 -1.92 -8.11 -15.92
C ARG A 309 -0.53 -7.50 -15.78
N LEU A 310 -0.38 -6.31 -16.35
CA LEU A 310 0.79 -5.46 -16.19
C LEU A 310 1.04 -5.15 -14.70
N VAL A 311 2.28 -5.34 -14.24
CA VAL A 311 2.74 -5.00 -12.89
C VAL A 311 3.68 -3.81 -12.95
N ILE A 312 3.33 -2.72 -12.27
CA ILE A 312 4.07 -1.46 -12.28
C ILE A 312 4.63 -1.19 -10.89
N ALA A 313 5.92 -0.86 -10.79
CA ALA A 313 6.47 -0.17 -9.62
C ALA A 313 6.57 1.33 -9.96
N GLY A 314 5.69 2.15 -9.41
CA GLY A 314 5.42 3.49 -9.92
C GLY A 314 5.65 4.61 -8.91
N VAL A 315 6.60 5.51 -9.18
CA VAL A 315 6.61 6.85 -8.59
C VAL A 315 5.53 7.66 -9.30
N LEU A 316 4.30 7.56 -8.79
CA LEU A 316 3.07 8.10 -9.38
C LEU A 316 2.35 8.99 -8.37
N THR A 317 1.57 9.95 -8.87
CA THR A 317 0.62 10.71 -8.04
C THR A 317 -0.44 9.75 -7.48
N ASP A 318 -1.13 10.15 -6.41
CA ASP A 318 -2.20 9.35 -5.82
C ASP A 318 -3.29 9.05 -6.86
N HIS A 319 -3.68 10.07 -7.62
CA HIS A 319 -4.69 9.99 -8.67
C HIS A 319 -4.32 9.03 -9.80
N THR A 320 -3.11 9.15 -10.34
CA THR A 320 -2.65 8.29 -11.43
C THR A 320 -2.52 6.84 -10.97
N ALA A 321 -2.04 6.60 -9.74
CA ALA A 321 -1.94 5.26 -9.20
C ALA A 321 -3.32 4.60 -9.02
N GLU A 322 -4.33 5.35 -8.56
CA GLU A 322 -5.71 4.87 -8.45
C GLU A 322 -6.32 4.51 -9.81
N ASP A 323 -6.07 5.33 -10.83
CA ASP A 323 -6.57 5.08 -12.18
C ASP A 323 -5.88 3.88 -12.82
N PHE A 324 -4.57 3.76 -12.67
CA PHE A 324 -3.80 2.64 -13.18
C PHE A 324 -4.19 1.32 -12.51
N ALA A 325 -4.54 1.33 -11.21
CA ALA A 325 -4.91 0.13 -10.46
C ALA A 325 -6.15 -0.61 -11.01
N ALA A 326 -6.99 0.08 -11.81
CA ALA A 326 -8.13 -0.53 -12.48
C ALA A 326 -7.71 -1.63 -13.47
N ASP A 327 -6.58 -1.43 -14.17
CA ASP A 327 -6.15 -2.26 -15.30
C ASP A 327 -4.77 -2.91 -15.08
N ALA A 328 -3.93 -2.32 -14.23
CA ALA A 328 -2.62 -2.83 -13.82
C ALA A 328 -2.55 -3.13 -12.31
N VAL A 329 -1.54 -3.90 -11.89
CA VAL A 329 -1.14 -4.03 -10.49
C VAL A 329 -0.12 -2.94 -10.20
N VAL A 330 -0.48 -1.95 -9.39
CA VAL A 330 0.37 -0.80 -9.09
C VAL A 330 0.96 -0.92 -7.70
N ASN A 331 2.28 -0.92 -7.61
CA ASN A 331 3.02 -0.84 -6.36
C ASN A 331 3.73 0.52 -6.30
N ARG A 332 3.51 1.28 -5.23
CA ARG A 332 4.09 2.62 -5.09
C ARG A 332 5.28 2.57 -4.14
N PRO A 333 6.52 2.65 -4.63
CA PRO A 333 7.69 2.69 -3.76
C PRO A 333 7.74 4.03 -3.02
N LEU A 334 8.13 3.99 -1.76
CA LEU A 334 8.60 5.14 -1.00
C LEU A 334 10.11 5.30 -1.19
N PRO A 335 10.68 6.49 -0.91
CA PRO A 335 12.12 6.73 -1.08
C PRO A 335 13.03 5.77 -0.31
N HIS A 336 12.53 5.15 0.78
CA HIS A 336 13.32 4.28 1.64
C HIS A 336 13.15 2.78 1.34
N ASP A 337 12.11 2.36 0.61
CA ASP A 337 11.81 0.94 0.37
C ASP A 337 11.83 0.55 -1.12
N GLY A 338 11.99 1.51 -2.04
CA GLY A 338 11.82 1.25 -3.47
C GLY A 338 12.67 0.12 -4.04
N ALA A 339 13.96 0.04 -3.67
CA ALA A 339 14.84 -1.04 -4.12
C ALA A 339 14.41 -2.42 -3.58
N LEU A 340 13.87 -2.47 -2.37
CA LEU A 340 13.34 -3.70 -1.77
C LEU A 340 12.04 -4.12 -2.46
N LEU A 341 11.18 -3.15 -2.79
CA LEU A 341 9.93 -3.38 -3.48
C LEU A 341 10.18 -3.99 -4.85
N VAL A 342 11.03 -3.39 -5.68
CA VAL A 342 11.35 -3.89 -7.03
C VAL A 342 11.85 -5.34 -6.98
N ARG A 343 12.75 -5.65 -6.04
CA ARG A 343 13.27 -7.02 -5.86
C ARG A 343 12.22 -8.03 -5.46
N ARG A 344 11.22 -7.63 -4.68
CA ARG A 344 10.20 -8.54 -4.12
C ARG A 344 8.99 -8.72 -5.04
N THR A 345 8.58 -7.67 -5.74
CA THR A 345 7.41 -7.70 -6.63
C THR A 345 7.78 -8.10 -8.05
N ASP A 346 9.04 -7.90 -8.43
CA ASP A 346 9.57 -8.17 -9.77
C ASP A 346 8.65 -7.55 -10.86
N PRO A 347 8.50 -6.20 -10.85
CA PRO A 347 7.56 -5.50 -11.71
C PRO A 347 7.96 -5.65 -13.18
N ASP A 348 6.99 -5.52 -14.09
CA ASP A 348 7.27 -5.52 -15.53
C ASP A 348 7.99 -4.22 -15.95
N ALA A 349 7.62 -3.10 -15.32
CA ALA A 349 8.27 -1.80 -15.50
C ALA A 349 8.34 -0.99 -14.20
N VAL A 350 9.41 -0.20 -14.07
CA VAL A 350 9.51 0.89 -13.11
C VAL A 350 9.15 2.18 -13.82
N VAL A 351 8.11 2.86 -13.34
CA VAL A 351 7.57 4.07 -13.98
C VAL A 351 7.77 5.25 -13.04
N VAL A 352 8.27 6.36 -13.57
CA VAL A 352 8.43 7.61 -12.83
C VAL A 352 7.68 8.71 -13.55
N GLN A 353 6.64 9.23 -12.90
CA GLN A 353 5.82 10.32 -13.40
C GLN A 353 6.43 11.66 -12.99
N VAL A 354 6.50 12.62 -13.92
CA VAL A 354 7.06 13.95 -13.63
C VAL A 354 6.20 14.68 -12.61
N SER A 355 4.86 14.67 -12.75
CA SER A 355 3.97 15.33 -11.78
C SER A 355 4.12 14.78 -10.37
N ALA A 356 4.41 13.49 -10.20
CA ALA A 356 4.65 12.88 -8.88
C ALA A 356 5.91 13.41 -8.17
N CYS A 357 6.83 14.01 -8.94
CA CYS A 357 8.06 14.61 -8.43
C CYS A 357 7.90 16.11 -8.14
N THR A 358 6.79 16.73 -8.56
CA THR A 358 6.56 18.18 -8.43
C THR A 358 5.34 18.52 -7.58
N GLU A 359 4.35 17.63 -7.53
CA GLU A 359 3.18 17.73 -6.66
C GLU A 359 3.47 17.22 -5.24
N ASP A 360 2.50 17.36 -4.34
CA ASP A 360 2.61 16.86 -2.97
C ASP A 360 2.68 15.32 -2.95
N GLY A 361 3.69 14.79 -2.27
CA GLY A 361 3.90 13.35 -2.19
C GLY A 361 5.28 12.96 -1.66
N PRO A 362 5.54 11.66 -1.47
CA PRO A 362 6.78 11.17 -0.89
C PRO A 362 8.01 11.39 -1.78
N TRP A 363 7.81 11.62 -3.08
CA TRP A 363 8.85 11.92 -4.06
C TRP A 363 8.85 13.38 -4.51
N SER A 364 8.07 14.24 -3.84
CA SER A 364 8.04 15.66 -4.13
C SER A 364 9.44 16.26 -4.06
N LEU A 365 9.76 17.14 -5.01
CA LEU A 365 11.07 17.77 -5.25
C LEU A 365 12.14 16.87 -5.90
N ALA A 366 11.87 15.60 -6.20
CA ALA A 366 12.81 14.78 -6.96
C ALA A 366 13.03 15.35 -8.38
N GLY A 367 14.27 15.35 -8.85
CA GLY A 367 14.68 15.92 -10.12
C GLY A 367 14.64 17.45 -10.19
N THR A 368 14.29 18.17 -9.11
CA THR A 368 14.27 19.64 -9.09
C THR A 368 15.62 20.26 -8.71
N GLY A 369 16.53 19.45 -8.14
CA GLY A 369 17.79 19.90 -7.53
C GLY A 369 17.65 20.44 -6.11
N LEU A 370 16.42 20.56 -5.57
CA LEU A 370 16.17 21.00 -4.20
C LEU A 370 16.24 19.86 -3.18
N ALA A 371 16.14 18.60 -3.62
CA ALA A 371 16.17 17.41 -2.78
C ALA A 371 17.16 16.35 -3.32
N PRO A 372 18.48 16.61 -3.23
CA PRO A 372 19.51 15.72 -3.80
C PRO A 372 19.50 14.30 -3.22
N ASP A 373 19.02 14.12 -1.98
CA ASP A 373 18.84 12.78 -1.41
C ASP A 373 17.75 11.99 -2.13
N LEU A 374 16.65 12.63 -2.53
CA LEU A 374 15.61 11.97 -3.34
C LEU A 374 16.12 11.65 -4.74
N ASP A 375 16.93 12.53 -5.34
CA ASP A 375 17.57 12.27 -6.64
C ASP A 375 18.47 11.03 -6.57
N ARG A 376 19.26 10.92 -5.50
CA ARG A 376 20.09 9.74 -5.24
C ARG A 376 19.25 8.48 -5.07
N ARG A 377 18.17 8.53 -4.27
CA ARG A 377 17.25 7.38 -4.08
C ARG A 377 16.56 6.97 -5.37
N LEU A 378 16.20 7.94 -6.21
CA LEU A 378 15.63 7.66 -7.52
C LEU A 378 16.65 6.97 -8.42
N ALA A 379 17.89 7.45 -8.47
CA ALA A 379 18.97 6.80 -9.21
C ALA A 379 19.24 5.36 -8.72
N GLU A 380 19.19 5.12 -7.40
CA GLU A 380 19.28 3.78 -6.81
C GLU A 380 18.14 2.86 -7.28
N LEU A 381 16.89 3.37 -7.30
CA LEU A 381 15.73 2.65 -7.79
C LEU A 381 15.87 2.26 -9.27
N LEU A 382 16.32 3.18 -10.12
CA LEU A 382 16.54 2.91 -11.55
C LEU A 382 17.70 1.92 -11.78
N THR A 383 18.72 1.97 -10.93
CA THR A 383 19.82 1.00 -10.96
C THR A 383 19.34 -0.40 -10.60
N GLU A 384 18.47 -0.53 -9.60
CA GLU A 384 17.85 -1.80 -9.22
C GLU A 384 16.94 -2.36 -10.33
N ALA A 385 16.15 -1.49 -10.98
CA ALA A 385 15.31 -1.87 -12.11
C ALA A 385 16.16 -2.51 -13.23
N ARG A 386 17.26 -1.85 -13.59
CA ARG A 386 18.21 -2.35 -14.60
C ARG A 386 18.90 -3.64 -14.18
N ALA A 387 19.34 -3.73 -12.92
CA ALA A 387 19.94 -4.95 -12.39
C ALA A 387 18.98 -6.15 -12.45
N SER A 388 17.67 -5.88 -12.31
CA SER A 388 16.59 -6.87 -12.44
C SER A 388 16.13 -7.09 -13.89
N GLY A 389 16.74 -6.43 -14.87
CA GLY A 389 16.35 -6.51 -16.29
C GLY A 389 14.98 -5.90 -16.61
N ARG A 390 14.49 -4.98 -15.76
CA ARG A 390 13.18 -4.34 -15.89
C ARG A 390 13.32 -2.94 -16.51
N ALA A 391 12.35 -2.58 -17.35
CA ALA A 391 12.35 -1.30 -18.04
C ALA A 391 12.12 -0.14 -17.07
N ALA A 392 13.02 0.84 -17.08
CA ALA A 392 12.88 2.12 -16.41
C ALA A 392 12.28 3.15 -17.38
N VAL A 393 11.03 3.55 -17.13
CA VAL A 393 10.25 4.43 -18.00
C VAL A 393 9.98 5.77 -17.32
N LEU A 394 10.33 6.86 -17.99
CA LEU A 394 9.91 8.21 -17.59
C LEU A 394 8.56 8.52 -18.22
N TRP A 395 7.55 8.80 -17.40
CA TRP A 395 6.27 9.31 -17.84
C TRP A 395 6.25 10.83 -17.73
N ARG A 396 6.35 11.52 -18.87
CA ARG A 396 6.43 12.97 -18.94
C ARG A 396 5.07 13.58 -19.22
N ASP A 397 4.28 13.71 -18.17
CA ASP A 397 2.96 14.34 -18.16
C ASP A 397 2.99 15.84 -17.82
N ALA A 398 4.17 16.36 -17.43
CA ALA A 398 4.40 17.77 -17.11
C ALA A 398 5.64 18.32 -17.86
N PRO A 399 5.79 19.65 -17.99
CA PRO A 399 6.91 20.24 -18.70
C PRO A 399 8.27 19.80 -18.15
N PRO A 400 9.29 19.53 -18.99
CA PRO A 400 10.63 19.12 -18.55
C PRO A 400 11.28 20.09 -17.55
N SER A 401 10.92 21.37 -17.62
CA SER A 401 11.42 22.42 -16.73
C SER A 401 10.98 22.26 -15.28
N ALA A 402 9.94 21.48 -15.01
CA ALA A 402 9.42 21.29 -13.66
C ALA A 402 10.33 20.39 -12.79
N ALA A 403 11.00 19.41 -13.41
CA ALA A 403 11.98 18.53 -12.77
C ALA A 403 13.16 18.24 -13.74
N PRO A 404 14.02 19.24 -14.00
CA PRO A 404 15.05 19.15 -15.06
C PRO A 404 16.10 18.06 -14.81
N GLY A 405 16.34 17.70 -13.55
CA GLY A 405 17.25 16.63 -13.14
C GLY A 405 16.80 15.25 -13.60
N LEU A 406 15.50 15.02 -13.84
CA LEU A 406 15.01 13.75 -14.39
C LEU A 406 15.59 13.50 -15.78
N ALA A 407 15.84 14.54 -16.59
CA ALA A 407 16.44 14.39 -17.92
C ALA A 407 17.89 13.88 -17.88
N GLN A 408 18.57 13.98 -16.74
CA GLN A 408 19.96 13.52 -16.58
C GLN A 408 20.05 12.05 -16.14
N LEU A 409 18.93 11.46 -15.69
CA LEU A 409 18.88 10.05 -15.32
C LEU A 409 18.81 9.19 -16.59
N ALA A 410 19.38 7.99 -16.51
CA ALA A 410 19.27 7.03 -17.58
C ALA A 410 17.85 6.44 -17.59
N TRP A 411 17.14 6.56 -18.71
CA TRP A 411 15.83 5.97 -18.96
C TRP A 411 15.91 5.01 -20.15
N ASP A 412 15.16 3.92 -20.09
CA ASP A 412 15.09 2.97 -21.19
C ASP A 412 14.01 3.40 -22.20
N ALA A 413 12.99 4.12 -21.74
CA ALA A 413 11.99 4.78 -22.58
C ALA A 413 11.44 6.05 -21.91
N VAL A 414 10.90 6.96 -22.74
CA VAL A 414 10.16 8.14 -22.29
C VAL A 414 8.80 8.15 -22.98
N LEU A 415 7.74 8.27 -22.19
CA LEU A 415 6.37 8.44 -22.66
C LEU A 415 5.97 9.91 -22.50
N ASP A 416 5.84 10.61 -23.63
CA ASP A 416 5.43 12.02 -23.70
C ASP A 416 3.91 12.11 -23.92
N ALA A 417 3.14 11.83 -22.87
CA ALA A 417 1.67 11.85 -22.89
C ALA A 417 1.09 12.11 -21.50
N ASP A 418 -0.19 12.51 -21.46
CA ASP A 418 -0.99 12.44 -20.24
C ASP A 418 -1.17 10.98 -19.76
N THR A 419 -1.70 10.80 -18.56
CA THR A 419 -1.99 9.47 -18.00
C THR A 419 -3.33 8.90 -18.49
N GLY A 420 -3.98 9.60 -19.43
CA GLY A 420 -5.31 9.31 -19.93
C GLY A 420 -6.41 9.56 -18.91
N VAL A 421 -7.65 9.33 -19.33
CA VAL A 421 -8.85 9.47 -18.50
C VAL A 421 -9.48 8.10 -18.27
N ARG A 422 -9.78 7.80 -17.01
CA ARG A 422 -10.58 6.63 -16.67
C ARG A 422 -12.04 6.87 -17.05
N LEU A 423 -12.63 6.01 -17.87
CA LEU A 423 -14.01 6.19 -18.38
C LEU A 423 -15.04 6.35 -17.27
N SER A 424 -14.87 5.68 -16.13
CA SER A 424 -15.78 5.81 -14.98
C SER A 424 -15.74 7.18 -14.29
N ARG A 425 -14.81 8.08 -14.66
CA ARG A 425 -14.76 9.47 -14.18
C ARG A 425 -15.53 10.43 -15.09
N LEU A 426 -15.88 10.02 -16.30
CA LEU A 426 -16.73 10.80 -17.20
C LEU A 426 -18.19 10.66 -16.77
N ASP A 427 -18.98 11.71 -16.95
CA ASP A 427 -20.43 11.68 -16.76
C ASP A 427 -21.11 11.45 -18.12
N PRO A 428 -21.69 10.27 -18.38
CA PRO A 428 -22.37 10.01 -19.65
C PRO A 428 -23.53 10.96 -19.95
N ALA A 429 -24.18 11.53 -18.93
CA ALA A 429 -25.28 12.48 -19.09
C ALA A 429 -24.78 13.89 -19.41
N GLY A 430 -23.65 14.30 -18.82
CA GLY A 430 -23.04 15.62 -19.01
C GLY A 430 -22.09 15.71 -20.22
N ASP A 431 -21.20 14.72 -20.37
CA ASP A 431 -20.15 14.69 -21.40
C ASP A 431 -20.66 14.11 -22.75
N GLY A 432 -21.73 13.32 -22.70
CA GLY A 432 -22.33 12.67 -23.87
C GLY A 432 -21.56 11.45 -24.37
N ARG A 433 -22.23 10.62 -25.18
CA ARG A 433 -21.68 9.33 -25.65
C ARG A 433 -20.47 9.49 -26.58
N GLU A 434 -20.42 10.55 -27.38
CA GLU A 434 -19.29 10.79 -28.28
C GLU A 434 -17.98 11.03 -27.51
N ARG A 435 -18.02 11.77 -26.40
CA ARG A 435 -16.83 11.96 -25.57
C ARG A 435 -16.36 10.66 -24.95
N LEU A 436 -17.28 9.78 -24.53
CA LEU A 436 -16.92 8.44 -24.06
C LEU A 436 -16.27 7.60 -25.16
N ARG A 437 -16.77 7.67 -26.41
CA ARG A 437 -16.20 6.94 -27.56
C ARG A 437 -14.78 7.42 -27.88
N GLU A 438 -14.59 8.73 -27.96
CA GLU A 438 -13.27 9.33 -28.19
C GLU A 438 -12.28 8.93 -27.10
N ALA A 439 -12.70 9.06 -25.83
CA ALA A 439 -11.87 8.67 -24.69
C ALA A 439 -11.55 7.17 -24.72
N PHE A 440 -12.54 6.31 -24.98
CA PHE A 440 -12.31 4.87 -25.11
C PHE A 440 -11.25 4.56 -26.17
N GLN A 441 -11.38 5.14 -27.36
CA GLN A 441 -10.51 4.83 -28.49
C GLN A 441 -9.08 5.36 -28.32
N TRP A 442 -8.92 6.58 -27.77
CA TRP A 442 -7.66 7.31 -27.85
C TRP A 442 -7.11 7.76 -26.50
N ASP A 443 -7.96 8.30 -25.63
CA ASP A 443 -7.48 9.01 -24.42
C ASP A 443 -7.55 8.17 -23.13
N SER A 444 -8.05 6.94 -23.19
CA SER A 444 -8.30 6.18 -21.96
C SER A 444 -7.01 5.77 -21.27
N THR A 445 -7.03 5.72 -19.94
CA THR A 445 -5.91 5.19 -19.14
C THR A 445 -5.45 3.82 -19.64
N ARG A 446 -6.37 2.96 -20.06
CA ARG A 446 -6.08 1.63 -20.62
C ARG A 446 -5.25 1.69 -21.90
N VAL A 447 -5.53 2.65 -22.80
CA VAL A 447 -4.74 2.88 -24.03
C VAL A 447 -3.33 3.33 -23.69
N ARG A 448 -3.18 4.22 -22.69
CA ARG A 448 -1.86 4.65 -22.20
C ARG A 448 -1.07 3.50 -21.58
N LEU A 449 -1.73 2.66 -20.77
CA LEU A 449 -1.12 1.48 -20.18
C LEU A 449 -0.73 0.43 -21.22
N ALA A 450 -1.44 0.32 -22.35
CA ALA A 450 -1.07 -0.56 -23.44
C ALA A 450 0.22 -0.11 -24.14
N GLU A 451 0.45 1.20 -24.25
CA GLU A 451 1.72 1.73 -24.73
C GLU A 451 2.87 1.35 -23.81
N LEU A 452 2.68 1.50 -22.49
CA LEU A 452 3.63 1.06 -21.48
C LEU A 452 3.86 -0.46 -21.53
N ALA A 453 2.80 -1.27 -21.67
CA ALA A 453 2.90 -2.72 -21.74
C ALA A 453 3.71 -3.18 -22.95
N ARG A 454 3.54 -2.53 -24.12
CA ARG A 454 4.35 -2.81 -25.32
C ARG A 454 5.83 -2.53 -25.10
N LEU A 455 6.16 -1.43 -24.42
CA LEU A 455 7.56 -1.10 -24.08
C LEU A 455 8.16 -2.10 -23.09
N ALA A 456 7.37 -2.57 -22.13
CA ALA A 456 7.79 -3.51 -21.09
C ALA A 456 7.79 -4.98 -21.55
N GLY A 457 7.19 -5.30 -22.70
CA GLY A 457 6.96 -6.68 -23.13
C GLY A 457 5.96 -7.44 -22.23
N ALA A 458 5.01 -6.71 -21.64
CA ALA A 458 4.05 -7.21 -20.65
C ALA A 458 2.67 -7.49 -21.28
N PRO A 459 1.74 -8.15 -20.55
CA PRO A 459 0.37 -8.37 -21.03
C PRO A 459 -0.33 -7.05 -21.39
N ASP A 460 -0.96 -6.99 -22.57
CA ASP A 460 -1.63 -5.79 -23.07
C ASP A 460 -3.02 -5.63 -22.41
N PRO A 461 -3.28 -4.54 -21.65
CA PRO A 461 -4.59 -4.28 -21.07
C PRO A 461 -5.74 -4.21 -22.09
N LEU A 462 -5.45 -3.88 -23.37
CA LEU A 462 -6.45 -3.85 -24.44
C LEU A 462 -6.93 -5.24 -24.85
N ASP A 463 -6.24 -6.33 -24.45
CA ASP A 463 -6.78 -7.68 -24.61
C ASP A 463 -8.11 -7.86 -23.85
N GLY A 464 -8.32 -7.07 -22.79
CA GLY A 464 -9.59 -6.98 -22.07
C GLY A 464 -10.75 -6.39 -22.89
N ARG A 465 -10.49 -5.75 -24.04
CA ARG A 465 -11.49 -5.19 -24.96
C ARG A 465 -11.90 -6.14 -26.07
N ARG A 466 -11.26 -7.30 -26.18
CA ARG A 466 -11.53 -8.24 -27.26
C ARG A 466 -12.93 -8.82 -27.11
N VAL A 467 -13.70 -8.75 -28.19
CA VAL A 467 -15.07 -9.27 -28.30
C VAL A 467 -15.10 -10.43 -29.29
N ALA A 468 -15.77 -11.52 -28.90
CA ALA A 468 -16.20 -12.60 -29.76
C ALA A 468 -17.65 -12.36 -30.17
N VAL A 469 -17.94 -12.38 -31.47
CA VAL A 469 -19.32 -12.38 -31.96
C VAL A 469 -19.78 -13.81 -32.19
N LEU A 470 -20.87 -14.22 -31.54
CA LEU A 470 -21.52 -15.51 -31.79
C LEU A 470 -22.60 -15.33 -32.85
N ALA A 471 -22.52 -16.10 -33.93
CA ALA A 471 -23.51 -16.07 -35.00
C ALA A 471 -23.83 -17.48 -35.50
N ALA A 472 -25.05 -17.66 -36.04
CA ALA A 472 -25.48 -18.92 -36.63
C ALA A 472 -26.11 -18.69 -38.02
N PRO A 473 -25.30 -18.29 -39.03
CA PRO A 473 -25.81 -18.02 -40.37
C PRO A 473 -26.39 -19.28 -41.01
N ARG A 474 -27.55 -19.18 -41.66
CA ARG A 474 -28.27 -20.33 -42.25
C ARG A 474 -28.06 -20.48 -43.76
N GLY A 475 -27.43 -19.49 -44.41
CA GLY A 475 -27.15 -19.50 -45.84
C GLY A 475 -26.32 -18.30 -46.30
N ARG A 476 -26.09 -18.19 -47.61
CA ARG A 476 -25.19 -17.16 -48.19
C ARG A 476 -25.59 -15.72 -47.88
N HIS A 477 -26.90 -15.44 -47.81
CA HIS A 477 -27.39 -14.10 -47.47
C HIS A 477 -27.06 -13.70 -46.02
N ASP A 478 -27.22 -14.64 -45.09
CA ASP A 478 -26.86 -14.45 -43.68
C ASP A 478 -25.35 -14.27 -43.52
N VAL A 479 -24.55 -15.04 -44.27
CA VAL A 479 -23.08 -14.90 -44.32
C VAL A 479 -22.67 -13.51 -44.81
N ALA A 480 -23.23 -13.05 -45.93
CA ALA A 480 -22.94 -11.72 -46.46
C ALA A 480 -23.36 -10.60 -45.49
N ARG A 481 -24.51 -10.76 -44.82
CA ARG A 481 -24.98 -9.79 -43.83
C ARG A 481 -24.11 -9.78 -42.57
N LEU A 482 -23.73 -10.96 -42.07
CA LEU A 482 -22.81 -11.08 -40.93
C LEU A 482 -21.49 -10.39 -41.25
N ALA A 483 -20.90 -10.68 -42.42
CA ALA A 483 -19.67 -10.04 -42.87
C ALA A 483 -19.82 -8.52 -42.93
N ALA A 484 -20.87 -8.02 -43.57
CA ALA A 484 -21.13 -6.58 -43.67
C ALA A 484 -21.34 -5.90 -42.29
N GLN A 485 -22.09 -6.53 -41.38
CA GLN A 485 -22.32 -5.97 -40.04
C GLN A 485 -21.04 -5.97 -39.19
N VAL A 486 -20.25 -7.04 -39.23
CA VAL A 486 -18.96 -7.15 -38.52
C VAL A 486 -17.95 -6.14 -39.05
N LEU A 487 -17.81 -6.06 -40.38
CA LEU A 487 -16.97 -5.08 -41.08
C LEU A 487 -17.59 -3.67 -41.10
N GLY A 488 -18.79 -3.49 -40.55
CA GLY A 488 -19.37 -2.18 -40.27
C GLY A 488 -18.91 -1.62 -38.92
N GLN A 489 -18.65 -2.47 -37.92
CA GLN A 489 -18.41 -2.03 -36.54
C GLN A 489 -17.17 -1.15 -36.35
N GLN A 490 -17.33 0.03 -35.74
CA GLN A 490 -16.21 0.90 -35.40
C GLN A 490 -15.24 0.24 -34.41
N HIS A 491 -15.77 -0.49 -33.41
CA HIS A 491 -14.98 -1.40 -32.59
C HIS A 491 -15.05 -2.81 -33.18
N ARG A 492 -14.00 -3.20 -33.92
CA ARG A 492 -13.94 -4.49 -34.59
C ARG A 492 -13.90 -5.64 -33.58
N PRO A 493 -14.74 -6.68 -33.72
CA PRO A 493 -14.60 -7.87 -32.90
C PRO A 493 -13.29 -8.58 -33.24
N ALA A 494 -12.69 -9.23 -32.24
CA ALA A 494 -11.43 -9.95 -32.43
C ALA A 494 -11.65 -11.32 -33.08
N GLU A 495 -12.85 -11.87 -32.96
CA GLU A 495 -13.21 -13.15 -33.57
C GLU A 495 -14.72 -13.26 -33.80
N VAL A 496 -15.08 -14.08 -34.78
CA VAL A 496 -16.45 -14.50 -35.08
C VAL A 496 -16.53 -16.01 -34.92
N VAL A 497 -17.42 -16.45 -34.05
CA VAL A 497 -17.66 -17.86 -33.74
C VAL A 497 -18.93 -18.30 -34.44
N VAL A 498 -18.79 -19.26 -35.34
CA VAL A 498 -19.89 -19.81 -36.14
C VAL A 498 -19.86 -21.34 -36.13
N PRO A 499 -21.00 -22.02 -36.37
CA PRO A 499 -21.02 -23.47 -36.54
C PRO A 499 -20.25 -23.95 -37.78
N ASP A 500 -20.30 -23.17 -38.87
CA ASP A 500 -19.65 -23.46 -40.15
C ASP A 500 -18.95 -22.18 -40.66
N PRO A 501 -17.63 -22.18 -40.85
CA PRO A 501 -16.87 -21.02 -41.30
C PRO A 501 -16.96 -20.76 -42.82
N ALA A 502 -17.61 -21.64 -43.59
CA ALA A 502 -17.63 -21.54 -45.05
C ALA A 502 -18.19 -20.20 -45.56
N GLY A 503 -17.43 -19.53 -46.43
CA GLY A 503 -17.82 -18.27 -47.08
C GLY A 503 -17.57 -17.00 -46.26
N LEU A 504 -16.85 -17.10 -45.14
CA LEU A 504 -16.44 -15.97 -44.30
C LEU A 504 -14.97 -15.57 -44.48
N ASP A 505 -14.32 -15.97 -45.58
CA ASP A 505 -12.91 -15.69 -45.88
C ASP A 505 -12.58 -14.19 -45.88
N GLU A 506 -13.57 -13.35 -46.20
CA GLU A 506 -13.45 -11.89 -46.15
C GLU A 506 -13.18 -11.37 -44.73
N LEU A 507 -13.74 -12.02 -43.70
CA LEU A 507 -13.50 -11.64 -42.31
C LEU A 507 -12.07 -11.95 -41.87
N ASP A 508 -11.57 -13.14 -42.19
CA ASP A 508 -10.18 -13.52 -41.91
C ASP A 508 -9.20 -12.60 -42.66
N ALA A 509 -9.49 -12.27 -43.93
CA ALA A 509 -8.70 -11.33 -44.71
C ALA A 509 -8.68 -9.91 -44.13
N ALA A 510 -9.75 -9.51 -43.44
CA ALA A 510 -9.85 -8.25 -42.70
C ALA A 510 -9.26 -8.31 -41.28
N GLY A 511 -8.66 -9.43 -40.88
CA GLY A 511 -8.02 -9.62 -39.58
C GLY A 511 -8.96 -10.03 -38.44
N VAL A 512 -10.21 -10.41 -38.75
CA VAL A 512 -11.18 -10.93 -37.78
C VAL A 512 -11.16 -12.45 -37.83
N ALA A 513 -10.68 -13.10 -36.76
CA ALA A 513 -10.52 -14.55 -36.76
C ALA A 513 -11.87 -15.28 -36.82
N VAL A 514 -12.10 -16.10 -37.85
CA VAL A 514 -13.27 -16.95 -37.95
C VAL A 514 -12.96 -18.31 -37.33
N ARG A 515 -13.85 -18.79 -36.44
CA ARG A 515 -13.61 -20.04 -35.72
C ARG A 515 -14.87 -20.81 -35.40
N THR A 516 -14.68 -22.11 -35.16
CA THR A 516 -15.68 -23.02 -34.60
C THR A 516 -15.34 -23.33 -33.14
N GLY A 517 -16.34 -23.72 -32.34
CA GLY A 517 -16.14 -24.09 -30.93
C GLY A 517 -16.29 -22.91 -29.96
N PRO A 518 -15.69 -22.96 -28.76
CA PRO A 518 -15.89 -21.93 -27.74
C PRO A 518 -15.15 -20.62 -28.06
N PRO A 519 -15.70 -19.46 -27.67
CA PRO A 519 -15.02 -18.16 -27.80
C PRO A 519 -13.76 -18.08 -26.93
N THR A 520 -12.74 -17.39 -27.44
CA THR A 520 -11.47 -17.11 -26.78
C THR A 520 -11.34 -15.68 -26.28
N ALA A 521 -12.05 -14.72 -26.87
CA ALA A 521 -12.05 -13.32 -26.43
C ALA A 521 -12.69 -13.13 -25.05
N ALA A 522 -12.33 -12.04 -24.36
CA ALA A 522 -12.77 -11.78 -22.98
C ALA A 522 -14.29 -11.56 -22.87
N TRP A 523 -14.89 -11.00 -23.93
CA TRP A 523 -16.31 -10.68 -24.02
C TRP A 523 -16.97 -11.41 -25.18
N VAL A 524 -18.26 -11.69 -25.02
CA VAL A 524 -19.08 -12.45 -25.97
C VAL A 524 -20.31 -11.62 -26.31
N ALA A 525 -20.52 -11.34 -27.59
CA ALA A 525 -21.68 -10.65 -28.12
C ALA A 525 -22.57 -11.63 -28.90
N ASP A 526 -23.88 -11.61 -28.63
CA ASP A 526 -24.84 -12.53 -29.28
C ASP A 526 -25.47 -11.89 -30.52
N TRP A 527 -25.11 -12.41 -31.69
CA TRP A 527 -25.61 -12.02 -33.00
C TRP A 527 -26.32 -13.17 -33.70
N THR A 528 -26.89 -14.11 -32.92
CA THR A 528 -27.61 -15.27 -33.48
C THR A 528 -28.80 -14.85 -34.34
N ASP A 529 -29.45 -13.72 -34.01
CA ASP A 529 -30.46 -13.09 -34.86
C ASP A 529 -29.82 -12.08 -35.83
N LEU A 530 -29.49 -12.54 -37.03
CA LEU A 530 -28.94 -11.74 -38.13
C LEU A 530 -30.01 -10.92 -38.87
N THR A 531 -31.29 -11.00 -38.48
CA THR A 531 -32.34 -10.16 -39.10
C THR A 531 -32.38 -8.76 -38.52
N GLU A 532 -31.88 -8.60 -37.30
CA GLU A 532 -31.77 -7.32 -36.63
C GLU A 532 -30.73 -6.41 -37.27
N ASP A 533 -31.12 -5.17 -37.50
CA ASP A 533 -30.22 -4.11 -37.92
C ASP A 533 -29.47 -3.55 -36.71
N ARG A 534 -28.14 -3.57 -36.78
CA ARG A 534 -27.25 -3.18 -35.69
C ARG A 534 -26.45 -1.96 -36.11
N PRO A 535 -26.42 -0.88 -35.30
CA PRO A 535 -25.60 0.27 -35.63
C PRO A 535 -24.12 -0.12 -35.67
N ASP A 536 -23.34 0.59 -36.47
CA ASP A 536 -21.88 0.45 -36.58
C ASP A 536 -21.16 0.79 -35.26
N THR A 537 -21.82 1.51 -34.35
CA THR A 537 -21.31 1.85 -33.01
C THR A 537 -21.69 0.84 -31.92
N LEU A 538 -22.44 -0.23 -32.22
CA LEU A 538 -23.00 -1.11 -31.19
C LEU A 538 -21.93 -1.70 -30.27
N LEU A 539 -20.89 -2.35 -30.82
CA LEU A 539 -19.84 -2.97 -30.02
C LEU A 539 -19.01 -1.92 -29.27
N LEU A 540 -18.83 -0.75 -29.87
CA LEU A 540 -18.12 0.37 -29.25
C LEU A 540 -18.90 0.86 -28.02
N ASP A 541 -20.19 1.13 -28.16
CA ASP A 541 -21.06 1.59 -27.07
C ASP A 541 -21.13 0.57 -25.93
N LEU A 542 -21.24 -0.72 -26.25
CA LEU A 542 -21.26 -1.78 -25.25
C LEU A 542 -19.93 -1.87 -24.49
N MET A 543 -18.79 -1.70 -25.18
CA MET A 543 -17.49 -1.70 -24.52
C MET A 543 -17.23 -0.42 -23.71
N CYS A 544 -17.66 0.75 -24.20
CA CYS A 544 -17.62 2.00 -23.42
C CYS A 544 -18.43 1.85 -22.13
N ALA A 545 -19.66 1.35 -22.23
CA ALA A 545 -20.50 1.10 -21.07
C ALA A 545 -19.92 0.04 -20.13
N GLN A 546 -19.23 -0.97 -20.67
CA GLN A 546 -18.51 -1.98 -19.88
C GLN A 546 -17.37 -1.35 -19.08
N GLU A 547 -16.53 -0.52 -19.70
CA GLU A 547 -15.40 0.13 -19.01
C GLU A 547 -15.86 1.20 -18.02
N TYR A 548 -16.94 1.91 -18.35
CA TYR A 548 -17.58 2.87 -17.45
C TYR A 548 -18.13 2.19 -16.18
N SER A 549 -18.90 1.11 -16.34
CA SER A 549 -19.63 0.47 -15.23
C SER A 549 -18.84 -0.64 -14.52
N GLY A 550 -17.92 -1.30 -15.22
CA GLY A 550 -17.29 -2.55 -14.77
C GLY A 550 -18.26 -3.74 -14.70
N ALA A 551 -19.43 -3.67 -15.33
CA ALA A 551 -20.43 -4.73 -15.29
C ALA A 551 -19.97 -6.05 -15.95
N ASP A 552 -20.54 -7.17 -15.54
CA ASP A 552 -20.25 -8.51 -16.06
C ASP A 552 -21.11 -8.87 -17.29
N ALA A 553 -22.24 -8.18 -17.46
CA ALA A 553 -23.08 -8.28 -18.65
C ALA A 553 -23.82 -6.95 -18.92
N LEU A 554 -24.04 -6.67 -20.20
CA LEU A 554 -24.68 -5.47 -20.70
C LEU A 554 -25.77 -5.82 -21.69
N GLY A 555 -26.84 -5.02 -21.73
CA GLY A 555 -27.92 -5.21 -22.68
C GLY A 555 -29.13 -4.33 -22.41
N HIS A 556 -30.26 -4.72 -22.98
CA HIS A 556 -31.50 -3.96 -22.79
C HIS A 556 -32.27 -4.42 -21.56
N ALA A 557 -32.71 -3.44 -20.76
CA ALA A 557 -33.61 -3.64 -19.64
C ALA A 557 -35.09 -3.48 -20.06
N ALA A 558 -36.00 -3.88 -19.18
CA ALA A 558 -37.44 -3.89 -19.47
C ALA A 558 -38.09 -2.50 -19.38
N ALA A 559 -37.60 -1.60 -18.52
CA ALA A 559 -38.23 -0.29 -18.26
C ALA A 559 -37.59 0.85 -19.05
N GLY A 560 -36.80 0.52 -20.09
CA GLY A 560 -36.06 1.51 -20.84
C GLY A 560 -35.03 2.24 -19.98
N GLU A 561 -34.42 1.60 -18.98
CA GLU A 561 -33.29 2.25 -18.33
C GLU A 561 -32.10 2.38 -19.30
N ASP A 562 -31.29 3.43 -19.12
CA ASP A 562 -30.07 3.67 -19.87
C ASP A 562 -28.95 4.07 -18.93
N TYR A 563 -27.74 3.55 -19.16
CA TYR A 563 -26.57 3.81 -18.35
C TYR A 563 -26.78 3.61 -16.83
N THR A 564 -27.44 2.52 -16.44
CA THR A 564 -27.66 2.20 -15.02
C THR A 564 -27.61 0.70 -14.73
N PHE A 565 -27.34 0.34 -13.48
CA PHE A 565 -27.39 -1.05 -13.03
C PHE A 565 -28.83 -1.53 -12.85
N VAL A 566 -29.10 -2.74 -13.32
CA VAL A 566 -30.45 -3.34 -13.27
C VAL A 566 -30.40 -4.75 -12.69
N PRO A 567 -31.48 -5.23 -12.05
CA PRO A 567 -31.52 -6.58 -11.48
C PRO A 567 -31.66 -7.68 -12.54
N ALA A 568 -32.11 -7.34 -13.75
CA ALA A 568 -32.26 -8.29 -14.85
C ALA A 568 -32.14 -7.59 -16.21
N LEU A 569 -31.52 -8.29 -17.17
CA LEU A 569 -31.51 -7.88 -18.57
C LEU A 569 -32.55 -8.70 -19.32
N ARG A 570 -33.44 -8.04 -20.07
CA ARG A 570 -34.39 -8.71 -20.95
C ARG A 570 -33.65 -9.32 -22.14
N ARG A 571 -32.63 -8.63 -22.63
CA ARG A 571 -31.81 -9.06 -23.75
C ARG A 571 -30.34 -8.71 -23.50
N PRO A 572 -29.53 -9.66 -23.03
CA PRO A 572 -28.08 -9.50 -22.96
C PRO A 572 -27.51 -9.33 -24.37
N LEU A 573 -26.64 -8.33 -24.55
CA LEU A 573 -25.97 -8.04 -25.81
C LEU A 573 -24.47 -8.30 -25.73
N LEU A 574 -23.86 -8.06 -24.56
CA LEU A 574 -22.46 -8.31 -24.28
C LEU A 574 -22.33 -8.99 -22.93
N VAL A 575 -21.59 -10.09 -22.85
CA VAL A 575 -21.46 -10.90 -21.63
C VAL A 575 -20.01 -11.33 -21.47
N ARG A 576 -19.52 -11.35 -20.22
CA ARG A 576 -18.19 -11.86 -19.92
C ARG A 576 -18.07 -13.33 -20.35
N ARG A 577 -16.98 -13.73 -21.00
CA ARG A 577 -16.79 -15.10 -21.51
C ARG A 577 -17.01 -16.17 -20.44
N SER A 578 -16.46 -15.98 -19.24
CA SER A 578 -16.62 -16.92 -18.14
C SER A 578 -18.08 -17.12 -17.72
N LEU A 579 -18.88 -16.05 -17.75
CA LEU A 579 -20.30 -16.08 -17.45
C LEU A 579 -21.10 -16.77 -18.56
N HIS A 580 -20.77 -16.50 -19.82
CA HIS A 580 -21.36 -17.17 -20.98
C HIS A 580 -21.07 -18.69 -20.95
N LEU A 581 -19.81 -19.09 -20.75
CA LEU A 581 -19.41 -20.50 -20.72
C LEU A 581 -19.99 -21.28 -19.53
N ALA A 582 -20.35 -20.60 -18.44
CA ALA A 582 -21.03 -21.24 -17.32
C ALA A 582 -22.47 -21.69 -17.65
N GLY A 583 -23.06 -21.20 -18.75
CA GLY A 583 -24.40 -21.60 -19.22
C GLY A 583 -25.54 -21.24 -18.27
N ALA A 584 -25.30 -20.33 -17.32
CA ALA A 584 -26.33 -19.90 -16.38
C ALA A 584 -27.36 -19.01 -17.10
N PRO A 585 -28.67 -19.18 -16.84
CA PRO A 585 -29.68 -18.38 -17.50
C PRO A 585 -29.64 -16.92 -16.99
N PRO A 586 -29.88 -15.90 -17.86
CA PRO A 586 -29.71 -14.49 -17.51
C PRO A 586 -30.49 -14.03 -16.27
N GLU A 587 -31.65 -14.61 -16.00
CA GLU A 587 -32.49 -14.24 -14.86
C GLU A 587 -31.84 -14.61 -13.51
N SER A 588 -30.89 -15.54 -13.53
CA SER A 588 -30.19 -16.01 -12.33
C SER A 588 -28.91 -15.22 -12.00
N TRP A 589 -28.44 -14.36 -12.90
CA TRP A 589 -27.11 -13.75 -12.79
C TRP A 589 -26.99 -12.79 -11.60
N CYS A 590 -27.96 -11.89 -11.41
CA CYS A 590 -27.93 -10.95 -10.29
C CYS A 590 -27.97 -11.69 -8.93
N GLY A 591 -28.75 -12.77 -8.82
CA GLY A 591 -28.81 -13.61 -7.61
C GLY A 591 -27.50 -14.35 -7.31
N ARG A 592 -26.60 -14.46 -8.29
CA ARG A 592 -25.25 -15.03 -8.15
C ARG A 592 -24.16 -13.97 -7.93
N GLY A 593 -24.54 -12.70 -7.79
CA GLY A 593 -23.62 -11.59 -7.52
C GLY A 593 -22.99 -10.95 -8.77
N TYR A 594 -23.44 -11.30 -9.98
CA TYR A 594 -22.97 -10.65 -11.20
C TYR A 594 -23.63 -9.28 -11.38
N ARG A 595 -22.86 -8.30 -11.86
CA ARG A 595 -23.34 -6.94 -12.08
C ARG A 595 -23.88 -6.79 -13.50
N LEU A 596 -25.13 -6.34 -13.63
CA LEU A 596 -25.80 -6.19 -14.92
C LEU A 596 -26.08 -4.72 -15.21
N PHE A 597 -25.78 -4.28 -16.42
CA PHE A 597 -25.88 -2.86 -16.79
C PHE A 597 -26.76 -2.66 -18.03
N ALA A 598 -27.72 -1.75 -17.91
CA ALA A 598 -28.66 -1.42 -18.97
C ALA A 598 -28.04 -0.38 -19.90
N VAL A 599 -28.08 -0.64 -21.19
CA VAL A 599 -27.70 0.29 -22.25
C VAL A 599 -28.82 0.33 -23.27
N ARG A 600 -29.31 1.53 -23.60
CA ARG A 600 -30.24 1.73 -24.71
C ARG A 600 -29.46 1.78 -26.03
N GLY A 601 -29.80 0.84 -26.91
CA GLY A 601 -29.39 0.85 -28.30
C GLY A 601 -30.37 1.67 -29.13
N LYS A 602 -30.29 3.00 -29.03
CA LYS A 602 -30.67 4.00 -30.04
C LYS A 602 -30.59 5.40 -29.45
N GLU A 603 -29.75 6.26 -30.01
CA GLU A 603 -30.27 7.55 -30.48
C GLU A 603 -30.76 7.30 -31.92
N PRO A 604 -32.05 7.49 -32.23
CA PRO A 604 -32.45 7.62 -33.63
C PRO A 604 -31.78 8.88 -34.18
N SER A 605 -31.01 8.72 -35.25
CA SER A 605 -30.60 9.80 -36.16
C SER A 605 -31.80 10.62 -36.61
#